data_AF-E2ACJ4-F1
#
_entry.id   AF-E2ACJ4-F1
#
_cell.length_a   1.000
_cell.length_b   1.000
_cell.length_c   1.000
_cell.angle_alpha   90.00
_cell.angle_beta   90.00
_cell.angle_gamma   90.00
#
_symmetry.space_group_name_H-M   'P 1'
#
loop_
_entity.id
_entity.type
_entity.pdbx_description
1 polymer ?
#
loop_
_entity_poly.entity_id
_entity_poly.type
_entity_poly.pdbx_seq_one_letter_code
_entity_poly.pdbx_strand_id
1 'polypeptide(L)'
;EYNLGKSSVDLSDQMIAYSSPLRRTIKWYKKLAIELLLNTCIVNSIVLFKQVTRKNIAIPDFRMKLAMYLMKCSDNDCISPKKRVQSRPRHEFKKMPGNARNVRRFCKACYNKNSKQLGRTGAKNSTKK
;
A
#
# COMPACT_ATOMS: atom_id res chain seq x y z
N GLU A 1 -20.84 19.28 -35.14
CA GLU A 1 -21.05 18.03 -34.37
C GLU A 1 -19.77 17.33 -33.89
N TYR A 2 -18.63 17.47 -34.58
CA TYR A 2 -17.34 16.86 -34.18
C TYR A 2 -16.91 17.13 -32.72
N ASN A 3 -17.02 18.38 -32.27
CA ASN A 3 -16.56 18.78 -30.93
C ASN A 3 -17.39 18.15 -29.79
N LEU A 4 -18.65 17.81 -30.03
CA LEU A 4 -19.52 17.19 -29.02
C LEU A 4 -19.17 15.71 -28.81
N GLY A 5 -18.82 14.99 -29.87
CA GLY A 5 -18.45 13.57 -29.78
C GLY A 5 -17.10 13.33 -29.11
N LYS A 6 -16.14 14.26 -29.31
CA LYS A 6 -14.76 14.10 -28.81
C LYS A 6 -14.63 14.19 -27.30
N SER A 7 -15.48 14.97 -26.64
CA SER A 7 -15.37 15.27 -25.20
C SER A 7 -15.67 14.08 -24.28
N SER A 8 -16.29 13.02 -24.79
CA SER A 8 -16.74 11.88 -23.97
C SER A 8 -15.57 11.12 -23.33
N VAL A 9 -14.49 10.90 -24.08
CA VAL A 9 -13.27 10.25 -23.59
C VAL A 9 -12.57 11.13 -22.56
N ASP A 10 -12.38 12.41 -22.88
CA ASP A 10 -11.73 13.37 -21.99
C ASP A 10 -12.46 13.50 -20.64
N LEU A 11 -13.80 13.47 -20.66
CA LEU A 11 -14.62 13.52 -19.45
C LEU A 11 -14.43 12.26 -18.59
N SER A 12 -14.37 11.08 -19.21
CA SER A 12 -14.12 9.83 -18.48
C SER A 12 -12.74 9.83 -17.82
N ASP A 13 -11.71 10.26 -18.56
CA ASP A 13 -10.36 10.38 -18.05
C ASP A 13 -10.28 11.38 -16.90
N GLN A 14 -10.99 12.51 -17.00
CA GLN A 14 -11.09 13.49 -15.93
C GLN A 14 -11.76 12.90 -14.67
N MET A 15 -12.85 12.15 -14.83
CA MET A 15 -13.52 11.46 -13.71
C MET A 15 -12.61 10.45 -13.01
N ILE A 16 -11.74 9.77 -13.76
CA ILE A 16 -10.77 8.82 -13.25
C ILE A 16 -9.63 9.55 -12.52
N ALA A 17 -9.09 10.61 -13.11
CA ALA A 17 -7.92 11.33 -12.62
C ALA A 17 -8.11 11.92 -11.21
N TYR A 18 -9.30 12.44 -10.89
CA TYR A 18 -9.57 13.07 -9.59
C TYR A 18 -9.52 12.12 -8.39
N SER A 19 -9.64 10.80 -8.58
CA SER A 19 -9.60 9.83 -7.46
C SER A 19 -9.03 8.46 -7.85
N SER A 20 -7.89 8.46 -8.55
CA SER A 20 -7.20 7.22 -8.90
C SER A 20 -6.57 6.52 -7.68
N PRO A 21 -6.82 5.21 -7.48
CA PRO A 21 -6.18 4.42 -6.43
C PRO A 21 -4.76 3.95 -6.81
N LEU A 22 -4.26 4.32 -8.00
CA LEU A 22 -2.96 3.89 -8.48
C LEU A 22 -1.83 4.37 -7.54
N ARG A 23 -0.87 3.48 -7.29
CA ARG A 23 0.33 3.74 -6.47
C ARG A 23 1.57 3.36 -7.26
N ARG A 24 2.73 3.91 -6.88
CA ARG A 24 4.01 3.56 -7.49
C ARG A 24 4.27 2.06 -7.35
N THR A 25 4.37 1.37 -8.49
CA THR A 25 4.66 -0.06 -8.58
C THR A 25 5.62 -0.34 -9.73
N ILE A 26 6.50 -1.31 -9.55
CA ILE A 26 7.48 -1.76 -10.55
C ILE A 26 6.81 -2.68 -11.60
N LYS A 27 5.78 -3.42 -11.19
CA LYS A 27 5.12 -4.42 -12.05
C LYS A 27 4.02 -3.76 -12.88
N TRP A 28 4.21 -3.69 -14.20
CA TRP A 28 3.30 -2.99 -15.12
C TRP A 28 1.88 -3.57 -15.14
N TYR A 29 1.74 -4.90 -15.10
CA TYR A 29 0.44 -5.57 -15.15
C TYR A 29 -0.44 -5.24 -13.93
N LYS A 30 0.17 -4.94 -12.77
CA LYS A 30 -0.57 -4.48 -11.59
C LYS A 30 -1.18 -3.10 -11.82
N LYS A 31 -0.51 -2.21 -12.56
CA LYS A 31 -1.07 -0.90 -12.92
C LYS A 31 -2.30 -1.11 -13.79
N LEU A 32 -2.18 -1.95 -14.82
CA LEU A 32 -3.28 -2.25 -15.73
C LEU A 32 -4.50 -2.84 -15.01
N ALA A 33 -4.29 -3.80 -14.10
CA ALA A 33 -5.38 -4.37 -13.31
C ALA A 33 -6.08 -3.33 -12.42
N ILE A 34 -5.32 -2.44 -11.77
CA ILE A 34 -5.87 -1.38 -10.92
C ILE A 34 -6.69 -0.38 -11.75
N GLU A 35 -6.15 0.06 -12.90
CA GLU A 35 -6.84 0.96 -13.80
C GLU A 35 -8.15 0.34 -14.32
N LEU A 36 -8.11 -0.90 -14.79
CA LEU A 36 -9.30 -1.58 -15.31
C LEU A 36 -10.37 -1.77 -14.23
N LEU A 37 -10.00 -2.36 -13.10
CA LEU A 37 -10.96 -2.78 -12.07
C LEU A 37 -11.44 -1.62 -11.18
N LEU A 38 -10.57 -0.68 -10.83
CA LEU A 38 -10.90 0.37 -9.84
C LEU A 38 -11.17 1.74 -10.47
N ASN A 39 -10.80 1.94 -11.73
CA ASN A 39 -11.14 3.16 -12.46
C ASN A 39 -12.25 2.89 -13.47
N THR A 40 -11.98 2.09 -14.51
CA THR A 40 -12.96 1.86 -15.59
C THR A 40 -14.25 1.22 -15.08
N CYS A 41 -14.16 0.08 -14.37
CA CYS A 41 -15.36 -0.59 -13.85
C CYS A 41 -16.15 0.28 -12.86
N ILE A 42 -15.47 1.03 -11.99
CA ILE A 42 -16.16 1.91 -11.02
C ILE A 42 -16.91 3.04 -11.73
N VAL A 43 -16.29 3.72 -12.71
CA VAL A 43 -16.97 4.79 -13.45
C VAL A 43 -18.20 4.25 -14.18
N ASN A 44 -18.08 3.10 -14.85
CA ASN A 44 -19.22 2.45 -15.49
C ASN A 44 -20.32 2.07 -14.49
N SER A 45 -19.93 1.60 -13.30
CA SER A 45 -20.87 1.25 -12.22
C SER A 45 -21.60 2.50 -11.69
N ILE A 46 -20.93 3.64 -11.59
CA ILE A 46 -21.53 4.92 -11.20
C ILE A 46 -22.53 5.39 -12.26
N VAL A 47 -22.19 5.27 -13.55
CA VAL A 47 -23.10 5.62 -14.66
C VAL A 47 -24.37 4.77 -14.57
N LEU A 48 -24.21 3.45 -14.41
CA LEU A 48 -25.33 2.52 -14.26
C LEU A 48 -26.16 2.83 -13.01
N PHE A 49 -25.50 3.09 -11.88
CA PHE A 49 -26.18 3.47 -10.63
C PHE A 49 -27.04 4.74 -10.81
N LYS A 50 -26.51 5.77 -11.49
CA LYS A 50 -27.24 7.00 -11.79
C LYS A 50 -28.43 6.74 -12.71
N GLN A 51 -28.28 5.87 -13.70
CA GLN A 51 -29.35 5.52 -14.64
C GLN A 51 -30.49 4.75 -13.95
N VAL A 52 -30.17 3.74 -13.15
CA VAL A 52 -31.15 2.87 -12.49
C VAL A 52 -31.82 3.58 -11.32
N THR A 53 -31.04 4.20 -10.44
CA THR A 53 -31.55 4.78 -9.18
C THR A 53 -32.06 6.21 -9.35
N ARG A 54 -31.75 6.87 -10.48
CA ARG A 54 -32.00 8.30 -10.74
C ARG A 54 -31.43 9.25 -9.67
N LYS A 55 -30.48 8.77 -8.87
CA LYS A 55 -29.80 9.54 -7.82
C LYS A 55 -28.41 9.92 -8.28
N ASN A 56 -28.05 11.17 -8.03
CA ASN A 56 -26.67 11.62 -8.20
C ASN A 56 -25.87 11.35 -6.92
N ILE A 57 -24.64 10.89 -7.12
CA ILE A 57 -23.65 10.67 -6.07
C ILE A 57 -22.29 11.13 -6.59
N ALA A 58 -21.50 11.77 -5.73
CA ALA A 58 -20.14 12.13 -6.07
C ALA A 58 -19.29 10.85 -6.17
N ILE A 59 -18.31 10.86 -7.08
CA ILE A 59 -17.39 9.74 -7.28
C ILE A 59 -16.70 9.30 -5.97
N PRO A 60 -16.12 10.19 -5.13
CA PRO A 60 -15.49 9.79 -3.88
C PRO A 60 -16.47 9.12 -2.91
N ASP A 61 -17.70 9.63 -2.80
CA ASP A 61 -18.71 9.06 -1.90
C ASP A 61 -19.15 7.68 -2.36
N PHE A 62 -19.31 7.48 -3.67
CA PHE A 62 -19.62 6.16 -4.23
C PHE A 62 -18.48 5.17 -3.96
N ARG A 63 -17.23 5.59 -4.18
CA ARG A 63 -16.03 4.77 -3.89
C ARG A 63 -15.95 4.40 -2.42
N MET A 64 -16.25 5.35 -1.51
CA MET A 64 -16.28 5.10 -0.06
C MET A 64 -17.33 4.06 0.30
N LYS A 65 -18.58 4.23 -0.16
CA LYS A 65 -19.68 3.28 0.09
C LYS A 65 -19.35 1.88 -0.46
N LEU A 66 -18.80 1.81 -1.67
CA LEU A 66 -18.37 0.55 -2.26
C LEU A 66 -17.27 -0.12 -1.44
N ALA A 67 -16.27 0.63 -0.99
CA ALA A 67 -15.20 0.10 -0.16
C ALA A 67 -15.72 -0.42 1.18
N MET A 68 -16.60 0.33 1.87
CA MET A 68 -17.22 -0.12 3.12
C MET A 68 -18.04 -1.39 2.93
N TYR A 69 -18.84 -1.45 1.86
CA TYR A 69 -19.63 -2.63 1.50
C TYR A 69 -18.74 -3.86 1.26
N LEU A 70 -17.69 -3.73 0.44
CA LEU A 70 -16.78 -4.84 0.12
C LEU A 70 -15.96 -5.30 1.33
N MET A 71 -15.55 -4.37 2.20
CA MET A 71 -14.79 -4.70 3.40
C MET A 71 -15.66 -5.20 4.56
N LYS A 72 -17.00 -5.19 4.41
CA LYS A 72 -17.96 -5.49 5.48
C LYS A 72 -17.71 -4.66 6.74
N CYS A 73 -17.20 -3.44 6.58
CA CYS A 73 -17.05 -2.52 7.69
C CYS A 73 -18.40 -1.86 7.93
N SER A 74 -18.98 -2.09 9.10
CA SER A 74 -20.06 -1.25 9.61
C SER A 74 -19.50 0.13 9.99
N ASP A 75 -20.33 1.16 10.04
CA ASP A 75 -19.91 2.51 10.50
C ASP A 75 -19.28 2.48 11.90
N ASN A 76 -19.52 1.40 12.68
CA ASN A 76 -18.93 1.15 13.98
C ASN A 76 -17.50 0.55 13.91
N ASP A 77 -17.12 -0.11 12.82
CA ASP A 77 -15.80 -0.76 12.68
C ASP A 77 -14.70 0.25 12.34
N CYS A 78 -15.05 1.37 11.69
CA CYS A 78 -14.11 2.44 11.36
C CYS A 78 -13.73 3.34 12.56
N ILE A 79 -14.42 3.21 13.69
CA ILE A 79 -14.14 3.92 14.95
C ILE A 79 -13.72 2.92 16.04
N SER A 80 -13.01 1.85 15.69
CA SER A 80 -12.07 1.33 16.68
C SER A 80 -10.90 2.30 16.72
N PRO A 81 -10.68 3.09 17.81
CA PRO A 81 -9.44 3.84 17.95
C PRO A 81 -8.35 2.82 17.74
N LYS A 82 -7.59 2.98 16.64
CA LYS A 82 -6.55 2.04 16.20
C LYS A 82 -5.96 1.49 17.48
N LYS A 83 -6.18 0.19 17.81
CA LYS A 83 -5.42 -0.45 18.90
C LYS A 83 -4.02 -0.02 18.60
N ARG A 84 -3.46 0.90 19.40
CA ARG A 84 -2.24 1.63 19.04
C ARG A 84 -1.34 0.51 18.58
N VAL A 85 -1.04 0.44 17.27
CA VAL A 85 -0.11 -0.56 16.78
C VAL A 85 1.10 -0.16 17.58
N GLN A 86 1.39 -0.93 18.65
CA GLN A 86 2.34 -0.52 19.67
C GLN A 86 3.53 -0.09 18.86
N SER A 87 3.81 1.21 18.88
CA SER A 87 4.65 1.85 17.87
C SER A 87 5.87 0.96 17.77
N ARG A 88 5.99 0.20 16.67
CA ARG A 88 7.10 -0.75 16.57
C ARG A 88 8.32 0.12 16.80
N PRO A 89 9.19 -0.20 17.77
CA PRO A 89 10.26 0.70 18.14
C PRO A 89 10.95 1.13 16.86
N ARG A 90 10.97 2.45 16.62
CA ARG A 90 11.58 3.01 15.43
C ARG A 90 13.05 2.58 15.47
N HIS A 91 13.43 1.71 14.54
CA HIS A 91 14.82 1.29 14.43
C HIS A 91 15.58 2.46 13.80
N GLU A 92 16.18 3.28 14.64
CA GLU A 92 17.04 4.39 14.22
C GLU A 92 18.49 3.91 14.25
N PHE A 93 19.23 4.18 13.18
CA PHE A 93 20.68 3.97 13.17
C PHE A 93 21.33 5.00 14.09
N LYS A 94 21.62 4.61 15.32
CA LYS A 94 22.39 5.42 16.28
C LYS A 94 23.78 4.83 16.43
N LYS A 95 24.78 5.71 16.47
CA LYS A 95 26.14 5.34 16.84
C LYS A 95 26.14 4.91 18.31
N MET A 96 26.64 3.72 18.62
CA MET A 96 26.76 3.28 20.01
C MET A 96 27.83 4.12 20.73
N PRO A 97 27.60 4.52 21.99
CA PRO A 97 28.58 5.27 22.77
C PRO A 97 29.78 4.39 23.10
N GLY A 98 31.00 4.90 22.88
CA GLY A 98 32.26 4.22 23.19
C GLY A 98 33.11 3.84 21.97
N ASN A 99 34.26 3.21 22.23
CA ASN A 99 35.20 2.81 21.18
C ASN A 99 34.61 1.65 20.34
N ALA A 100 34.60 1.81 19.01
CA ALA A 100 34.07 0.84 18.05
C ALA A 100 34.59 -0.58 18.28
N ARG A 101 35.85 -0.76 18.71
CA ARG A 101 36.43 -2.07 19.01
C ARG A 101 35.68 -2.82 20.13
N ASN A 102 35.14 -2.10 21.10
CA ASN A 102 34.48 -2.66 22.29
C ASN A 102 32.96 -2.80 22.11
N VAL A 103 32.33 -1.91 21.32
CA VAL A 103 30.87 -1.89 21.13
C VAL A 103 30.38 -2.70 19.94
N ARG A 104 31.22 -2.92 18.92
CA ARG A 104 30.83 -3.61 17.69
C ARG A 104 30.62 -5.11 17.96
N ARG A 105 29.38 -5.57 17.77
CA ARG A 105 28.98 -6.97 17.93
C ARG A 105 28.86 -7.64 16.56
N PHE A 106 29.08 -8.95 16.52
CA PHE A 106 28.78 -9.73 15.32
C PHE A 106 27.29 -9.66 14.99
N CYS A 107 26.95 -9.69 13.69
CA CYS A 107 25.57 -9.91 13.29
C CYS A 107 25.07 -11.25 13.85
N LYS A 108 23.99 -11.20 14.65
CA LYS A 108 23.42 -12.38 15.33
C LYS A 108 23.06 -13.51 14.36
N ALA A 109 22.47 -13.15 13.22
CA ALA A 109 22.08 -14.12 12.19
C ALA A 109 23.30 -14.79 11.56
N CYS A 110 24.29 -14.00 11.14
CA CYS A 110 25.51 -14.52 10.51
C CYS A 110 26.35 -15.37 11.46
N TYR A 111 26.53 -14.90 12.70
CA TYR A 111 27.26 -15.66 13.72
C TYR A 111 26.59 -17.00 14.02
N ASN A 112 25.25 -17.02 14.17
CA ASN A 112 24.52 -18.26 14.42
C ASN A 112 24.64 -19.24 13.25
N LYS A 113 24.57 -18.77 12.00
CA LYS A 113 24.78 -19.62 10.82
C LYS A 113 26.18 -20.24 10.82
N ASN A 114 27.20 -19.40 10.99
CA ASN A 114 28.59 -19.86 10.98
C ASN A 114 28.92 -20.76 12.19
N SER A 115 28.30 -20.51 13.36
CA SER A 115 28.49 -21.34 14.55
C SER A 115 27.90 -22.73 14.42
N LYS A 116 26.80 -22.86 13.67
CA LYS A 116 26.21 -24.17 13.35
C LYS A 116 27.05 -24.95 12.34
N GLN A 117 27.70 -24.26 11.40
CA GLN A 117 28.47 -24.91 10.33
C GLN A 117 29.93 -25.20 10.70
N LEU A 118 30.60 -24.27 11.40
CA LEU A 118 32.06 -24.27 11.61
C LEU A 118 32.44 -24.36 13.10
N GLY A 119 31.45 -24.54 13.98
CA GLY A 119 31.63 -24.43 15.42
C GLY A 119 31.95 -23.00 15.88
N ARG A 120 32.13 -22.83 17.20
CA ARG A 120 32.34 -21.52 17.83
C ARG A 120 33.59 -20.80 17.31
N THR A 121 34.71 -21.51 17.21
CA THR A 121 36.00 -20.93 16.82
C THR A 121 35.98 -20.51 15.35
N GLY A 122 35.45 -21.36 14.46
CA GLY A 122 35.30 -21.04 13.05
C GLY A 122 34.32 -19.88 12.79
N ALA A 123 33.26 -19.78 13.59
CA ALA A 123 32.32 -18.66 13.50
C ALA A 123 32.92 -17.31 13.90
N LYS A 124 33.77 -17.29 14.94
CA LYS A 124 34.44 -16.06 15.41
C LYS A 124 35.36 -15.46 14.35
N ASN A 125 36.02 -16.31 13.56
CA ASN A 125 36.99 -15.89 12.54
C ASN A 125 36.32 -15.53 11.20
N SER A 126 35.23 -16.22 10.85
CA SER A 126 34.52 -16.03 9.57
C SER A 126 33.46 -14.93 9.60
N THR A 127 32.90 -14.62 10.78
CA THR A 127 31.82 -13.62 10.89
C THR A 127 32.40 -12.21 10.98
N LYS A 128 32.01 -11.33 10.06
CA LYS A 128 32.38 -9.91 10.14
C LYS A 128 31.67 -9.25 11.33
N LYS A 129 32.45 -8.57 12.18
CA LYS A 129 31.93 -7.63 13.17
C LYS A 129 31.47 -6.37 12.47
#